data_AF-A0A9W6RVT3-F1
#
_entry.id   AF-A0A9W6RVT3-F1
#
_cell.length_a   1.000
_cell.length_b   1.000
_cell.length_c   1.000
_cell.angle_alpha   90.00
_cell.angle_beta   90.00
_cell.angle_gamma   90.00
#
_symmetry.space_group_name_H-M   'P 1'
#
loop_
_entity.id
_entity.type
_entity.pdbx_description
1 polymer ?
#
loop_
_entity_poly.entity_id
_entity_poly.type
_entity_poly.pdbx_seq_one_letter_code
_entity_poly.pdbx_strand_id
1 'polypeptide(L)'
;MTDKRPQEVFRDGLRPRGDRLGHLIDHVYNNPKDTGYVSTSRNPGYRRDSVRNDPRAAEALHGRYQWRYDVVLPGGIDVNATLDIASPFPDQEEVVFPGGIDVRFIRGVQWLENGSPSGAYIPNPDFDPGFPDEDIPISKLI
;
A
#
# COMPACT_ATOMS: atom_id res chain seq x y z
N MET A 1 -2.03 1.49 -1.01
CA MET A 1 -2.60 2.77 -1.51
C MET A 1 -3.59 3.28 -0.47
N THR A 2 -3.71 4.59 -0.31
CA THR A 2 -4.58 5.21 0.70
C THR A 2 -5.33 6.41 0.10
N ASP A 3 -6.49 6.71 0.66
CA ASP A 3 -7.28 7.94 0.40
C ASP A 3 -6.74 9.14 1.20
N LYS A 4 -5.82 8.90 2.13
CA LYS A 4 -5.20 9.93 2.97
C LYS A 4 -4.28 10.86 2.19
N ARG A 5 -4.31 12.14 2.57
CA ARG A 5 -3.50 13.21 1.98
C ARG A 5 -2.05 13.16 2.48
N PRO A 6 -1.08 13.65 1.67
CA PRO A 6 0.34 13.63 2.03
C PRO A 6 0.65 14.19 3.40
N GLN A 7 0.03 15.32 3.77
CA GLN A 7 0.28 16.00 5.04
C GLN A 7 -0.15 15.16 6.25
N GLU A 8 -1.20 14.36 6.10
CA GLU A 8 -1.63 13.45 7.17
C GLU A 8 -0.67 12.26 7.28
N VAL A 9 -0.33 11.65 6.15
CA VAL A 9 0.56 10.48 6.12
C VAL A 9 1.97 10.82 6.60
N PHE A 10 2.51 11.98 6.22
CA PHE A 10 3.83 12.43 6.69
C PHE A 10 3.83 12.90 8.14
N ARG A 11 2.66 13.13 8.76
CA ARG A 11 2.58 13.44 10.19
C ARG A 11 2.39 12.18 11.03
N ASP A 12 1.52 11.29 10.57
CA ASP A 12 0.93 10.22 11.39
C ASP A 12 1.38 8.81 10.99
N GLY A 13 2.08 8.69 9.85
CA GLY A 13 2.30 7.42 9.18
C GLY A 13 1.02 6.88 8.50
N LEU A 14 1.09 5.66 7.98
CA LEU A 14 -0.11 4.94 7.53
C LEU A 14 -0.67 4.16 8.72
N ARG A 15 -1.71 4.72 9.34
CA ARG A 15 -2.42 4.05 10.44
C ARG A 15 -3.50 3.10 9.90
N PRO A 16 -3.71 1.94 10.55
CA PRO A 16 -4.84 1.07 10.25
C PRO A 16 -6.16 1.78 10.55
N ARG A 17 -7.26 1.27 9.99
CA ARG A 17 -8.59 1.87 10.19
C ARG A 17 -9.23 1.47 11.53
N GLY A 18 -8.74 0.40 12.13
CA GLY A 18 -9.15 -0.11 13.45
C GLY A 18 -7.96 -0.65 14.23
N ASP A 19 -8.23 -1.25 15.38
CA ASP A 19 -7.23 -1.89 16.26
C ASP A 19 -7.32 -3.43 16.22
N ARG A 20 -8.49 -3.98 15.88
CA ARG A 20 -8.74 -5.41 15.79
C ARG A 20 -8.02 -6.03 14.60
N LEU A 21 -7.05 -6.91 14.82
CA LEU A 21 -6.41 -7.63 13.70
C LEU A 21 -7.41 -8.51 12.94
N GLY A 22 -8.16 -9.37 13.65
CA GLY A 22 -9.03 -10.35 12.99
C GLY A 22 -8.22 -11.42 12.25
N HIS A 23 -8.89 -12.23 11.42
CA HIS A 23 -8.21 -13.23 10.60
C HIS A 23 -7.66 -12.59 9.32
N LEU A 24 -6.42 -12.93 8.94
CA LEU A 24 -5.81 -12.43 7.71
C LEU A 24 -6.68 -12.74 6.47
N ILE A 25 -7.22 -13.96 6.40
CA ILE A 25 -8.07 -14.37 5.26
C ILE A 25 -9.32 -13.48 5.15
N ASP A 26 -9.93 -13.11 6.28
CA ASP A 26 -11.09 -12.22 6.31
C ASP A 26 -10.70 -10.79 5.91
N HIS A 27 -9.54 -10.31 6.37
CA HIS A 27 -9.00 -9.02 5.96
C HIS A 27 -8.80 -8.93 4.45
N VAL A 28 -8.18 -9.93 3.84
CA VAL A 28 -7.84 -9.93 2.41
C VAL A 28 -9.10 -10.14 1.54
N TYR A 29 -10.02 -11.03 1.93
CA TYR A 29 -11.24 -11.29 1.16
C TYR A 29 -12.28 -10.18 1.28
N ASN A 30 -12.56 -9.73 2.50
CA ASN A 30 -13.71 -8.86 2.77
C ASN A 30 -13.34 -7.39 2.98
N ASN A 31 -12.04 -7.08 3.12
CA ASN A 31 -11.51 -5.73 3.39
C ASN A 31 -12.35 -4.97 4.44
N PRO A 32 -12.50 -5.52 5.66
CA PRO A 32 -13.35 -4.91 6.68
C PRO A 32 -12.86 -3.50 7.00
N LYS A 33 -13.78 -2.61 7.34
CA LYS A 33 -13.44 -1.21 7.63
C LYS A 33 -12.75 -1.03 8.99
N ASP A 34 -12.84 -2.01 9.88
CA ASP A 34 -12.31 -1.98 11.24
C ASP A 34 -11.30 -3.12 11.44
N THR A 35 -10.14 -2.99 10.79
CA THR A 35 -9.00 -3.90 10.99
C THR A 35 -7.74 -3.14 11.37
N GLY A 36 -6.91 -3.79 12.18
CA GLY A 36 -5.58 -3.35 12.62
C GLY A 36 -4.48 -3.54 11.58
N TYR A 37 -4.86 -3.74 10.32
CA TYR A 37 -3.95 -4.02 9.22
C TYR A 37 -3.84 -2.83 8.26
N VAL A 38 -2.64 -2.61 7.74
CA VAL A 38 -2.38 -1.76 6.58
C VAL A 38 -1.89 -2.62 5.42
N SER A 39 -2.55 -2.49 4.28
CA SER A 39 -2.22 -3.23 3.06
C SER A 39 -1.32 -2.40 2.14
N THR A 40 -0.23 -3.01 1.68
CA THR A 40 0.62 -2.51 0.60
C THR A 40 0.66 -3.53 -0.54
N SER A 41 1.25 -3.15 -1.67
CA SER A 41 1.39 -4.00 -2.86
C SER A 41 2.82 -3.88 -3.35
N ARG A 42 3.44 -4.99 -3.77
CA ARG A 42 4.76 -4.98 -4.44
C ARG A 42 4.65 -4.74 -5.95
N ASN A 43 3.45 -4.81 -6.50
CA ASN A 43 3.19 -4.55 -7.91
C ASN A 43 2.85 -3.06 -8.13
N PRO A 44 3.81 -2.22 -8.60
CA PRO A 44 3.58 -0.79 -8.82
C PRO A 44 2.54 -0.51 -9.93
N GLY A 45 2.30 -1.50 -10.80
CA GLY A 45 1.31 -1.44 -11.88
C GLY A 45 -0.11 -1.82 -11.45
N TYR A 46 -0.28 -2.43 -10.28
CA TYR A 46 -1.53 -3.09 -9.90
C TYR A 46 -2.76 -2.20 -10.04
N ARG A 47 -2.65 -0.90 -9.71
CA ARG A 47 -3.80 0.01 -9.82
C ARG A 47 -4.13 0.42 -11.23
N ARG A 48 -3.15 0.77 -12.04
CA ARG A 48 -3.32 1.03 -13.47
C ARG A 48 -3.95 -0.20 -14.13
N ASP A 49 -3.47 -1.40 -13.80
CA ASP A 49 -3.92 -2.63 -14.43
C ASP A 49 -5.33 -3.00 -13.95
N SER A 50 -5.65 -2.79 -12.67
CA SER A 50 -7.02 -2.94 -12.15
C SER A 50 -8.03 -2.00 -12.82
N VAL A 51 -7.65 -0.73 -13.04
CA VAL A 51 -8.48 0.27 -13.73
C VAL A 51 -8.71 -0.14 -15.19
N ARG A 52 -7.69 -0.67 -15.87
CA ARG A 52 -7.80 -1.15 -17.25
C ARG A 52 -8.67 -2.40 -17.37
N ASN A 53 -8.55 -3.31 -16.41
CA ASN A 53 -9.28 -4.58 -16.42
C ASN A 53 -10.76 -4.43 -16.03
N ASP A 54 -11.10 -3.44 -15.19
CA ASP A 54 -12.49 -3.10 -14.89
C ASP A 54 -12.76 -1.58 -15.04
N PRO A 55 -13.08 -1.13 -16.27
CA PRO A 55 -13.41 0.25 -16.55
C PRO A 55 -14.65 0.76 -15.80
N ARG A 56 -15.54 -0.12 -15.34
CA ARG A 56 -16.73 0.27 -14.58
C ARG A 56 -16.38 0.61 -13.13
N ALA A 57 -15.35 -0.02 -12.59
CA ALA A 57 -14.79 0.33 -11.28
C ALA A 57 -13.81 1.52 -11.34
N ALA A 58 -13.33 1.90 -12.53
CA ALA A 58 -12.29 2.92 -12.71
C ALA A 58 -12.60 4.25 -12.01
N GLU A 59 -13.80 4.80 -12.20
CA GLU A 59 -14.19 6.08 -11.58
C GLU A 59 -14.14 6.00 -10.04
N ALA A 60 -14.73 4.94 -9.46
CA ALA A 60 -14.71 4.71 -8.02
C ALA A 60 -13.29 4.52 -7.48
N LEU A 61 -12.42 3.83 -8.24
CA LEU A 61 -11.02 3.63 -7.88
C LEU A 61 -10.20 4.91 -7.95
N HIS A 62 -10.42 5.75 -8.97
CA HIS A 62 -9.76 7.05 -9.11
C HIS A 62 -10.18 8.02 -8.01
N GLY A 63 -11.47 8.06 -7.69
CA GLY A 63 -11.98 8.90 -6.60
C GLY A 63 -11.44 8.48 -5.24
N ARG A 64 -11.24 7.18 -5.02
CA ARG A 64 -10.79 6.63 -3.74
C ARG A 64 -9.27 6.68 -3.55
N TYR A 65 -8.48 6.44 -4.59
CA TYR A 65 -7.02 6.30 -4.48
C TYR A 65 -6.30 7.29 -5.37
N GLN A 66 -6.08 8.48 -4.83
CA GLN A 66 -5.47 9.60 -5.54
C GLN A 66 -3.96 9.71 -5.33
N TRP A 67 -3.41 8.96 -4.38
CA TRP A 67 -2.00 9.03 -3.99
C TRP A 67 -1.37 7.64 -3.96
N ARG A 68 -0.15 7.56 -4.49
CA ARG A 68 0.76 6.43 -4.31
C ARG A 68 1.84 6.83 -3.32
N TYR A 69 1.96 6.06 -2.25
CA TYR A 69 3.03 6.23 -1.27
C TYR A 69 4.02 5.09 -1.44
N ASP A 70 5.29 5.45 -1.54
CA ASP A 70 6.36 4.48 -1.66
C ASP A 70 6.91 4.25 -0.26
N VAL A 71 6.95 2.98 0.17
CA VAL A 71 7.40 2.61 1.52
C VAL A 71 8.53 1.59 1.45
N VAL A 72 9.47 1.73 2.36
CA VAL A 72 10.64 0.87 2.54
C VAL A 72 10.53 0.22 3.91
N LEU A 73 10.15 -1.05 3.93
CA LEU A 73 9.74 -1.74 5.15
C LEU A 73 10.49 -3.06 5.36
N PRO A 74 10.98 -3.33 6.59
CA PRO A 74 11.36 -4.67 6.97
C PRO A 74 10.10 -5.50 7.29
N GLY A 75 10.08 -6.76 6.85
CA GLY A 75 9.01 -7.71 7.19
C GLY A 75 7.67 -7.45 6.47
N GLY A 76 6.58 -7.60 7.24
CA GLY A 76 5.21 -7.71 6.74
C GLY A 76 4.81 -9.15 6.42
N ILE A 77 3.50 -9.41 6.35
CA ILE A 77 2.94 -10.70 5.98
C ILE A 77 2.74 -10.72 4.47
N ASP A 78 3.52 -11.54 3.78
CA ASP A 78 3.32 -11.80 2.36
C ASP A 78 2.06 -12.65 2.16
N VAL A 79 1.01 -12.06 1.60
CA VAL A 79 -0.29 -12.72 1.48
C VAL A 79 -0.22 -13.92 0.55
N ASN A 80 0.50 -13.80 -0.57
CA ASN A 80 0.63 -14.90 -1.53
C ASN A 80 1.44 -16.04 -0.95
N ALA A 81 2.56 -15.77 -0.28
CA ALA A 81 3.34 -16.82 0.37
C ALA A 81 2.59 -17.47 1.54
N THR A 82 1.71 -16.73 2.22
CA THR A 82 0.95 -17.24 3.38
C THR A 82 -0.26 -18.05 2.98
N LEU A 83 -1.01 -17.61 1.96
CA LEU A 83 -2.27 -18.22 1.53
C LEU A 83 -2.11 -19.15 0.32
N ASP A 84 -1.01 -19.04 -0.42
CA ASP A 84 -0.72 -19.82 -1.63
C ASP A 84 -1.92 -19.83 -2.59
N ILE A 85 -2.40 -21.00 -3.01
CA ILE A 85 -3.55 -21.18 -3.91
C ILE A 85 -4.86 -20.58 -3.38
N ALA A 86 -4.93 -20.22 -2.09
CA ALA A 86 -6.08 -19.57 -1.48
C ALA A 86 -6.00 -18.03 -1.48
N SER A 87 -4.95 -17.42 -2.05
CA SER A 87 -4.88 -15.97 -2.22
C SER A 87 -5.95 -15.50 -3.22
N PRO A 88 -6.87 -14.60 -2.83
CA PRO A 88 -7.95 -14.17 -3.72
C PRO A 88 -7.49 -13.21 -4.83
N PHE A 89 -6.39 -12.49 -4.60
CA PHE A 89 -5.89 -11.45 -5.51
C PHE A 89 -4.37 -11.56 -5.68
N PRO A 90 -3.85 -12.66 -6.27
CA PRO A 90 -2.42 -12.91 -6.34
C PRO A 90 -1.65 -11.82 -7.09
N ASP A 91 -2.23 -11.24 -8.14
CA ASP A 91 -1.61 -10.17 -8.95
C ASP A 91 -1.39 -8.87 -8.17
N GLN A 92 -2.05 -8.70 -7.01
CA GLN A 92 -1.82 -7.57 -6.12
C GLN A 92 -0.45 -7.65 -5.44
N GLU A 93 0.11 -8.85 -5.28
CA GLU A 93 1.34 -9.06 -4.50
C GLU A 93 1.26 -8.36 -3.13
N GLU A 94 0.15 -8.59 -2.43
CA GLU A 94 -0.17 -7.87 -1.20
C GLU A 94 0.80 -8.23 -0.07
N VAL A 95 1.25 -7.21 0.64
CA VAL A 95 1.95 -7.36 1.93
C VAL A 95 1.17 -6.61 2.99
N VAL A 96 0.83 -7.31 4.07
CA VAL A 96 0.02 -6.77 5.15
C VAL A 96 0.88 -6.45 6.38
N PHE A 97 0.68 -5.28 6.96
CA PHE A 97 1.39 -4.80 8.14
C PHE A 97 0.41 -4.63 9.32
N PRO A 98 0.50 -5.49 10.35
CA PRO A 98 -0.21 -5.28 11.61
C PRO A 98 0.29 -4.01 12.31
N GLY A 99 -0.61 -3.18 12.83
CA GLY A 99 -0.26 -1.99 13.62
C GLY A 99 0.10 -0.74 12.79
N GLY A 100 0.15 -0.86 11.46
CA GLY A 100 0.42 0.26 10.56
C GLY A 100 1.88 0.40 10.13
N ILE A 101 2.20 1.55 9.55
CA ILE A 101 3.51 1.89 9.01
C ILE A 101 3.90 3.26 9.54
N ASP A 102 5.03 3.32 10.25
CA ASP A 102 5.59 4.57 10.75
C ASP A 102 6.08 5.48 9.60
N VAL A 103 6.01 6.79 9.83
CA VAL A 103 6.43 7.82 8.86
C VAL A 103 7.87 7.61 8.37
N ARG A 104 8.77 7.14 9.23
CA ARG A 104 10.18 6.94 8.88
C ARG A 104 10.42 5.97 7.72
N PHE A 105 9.45 5.10 7.47
CA PHE A 105 9.49 4.09 6.40
C PHE A 105 8.84 4.58 5.10
N ILE A 106 8.27 5.78 5.07
CA ILE A 106 7.59 6.34 3.90
C ILE A 106 8.58 7.23 3.17
N ARG A 107 9.01 6.83 1.97
CA ARG A 107 9.99 7.57 1.16
C ARG A 107 9.40 8.86 0.60
N GLY A 108 8.13 8.80 0.21
CA GLY A 108 7.45 9.93 -0.40
C GLY A 108 6.14 9.51 -1.01
N VAL A 109 5.60 10.40 -1.83
CA VAL A 109 4.28 10.24 -2.44
C VAL A 109 4.25 10.84 -3.84
N GLN A 110 3.43 10.26 -4.70
CA GLN A 110 3.13 10.79 -6.02
C GLN A 110 1.62 10.78 -6.27
N TRP A 111 1.15 11.79 -6.99
CA TRP A 111 -0.24 11.84 -7.44
C TRP A 111 -0.52 10.72 -8.44
N LEU A 112 -1.74 10.17 -8.40
CA LEU A 112 -2.21 9.19 -9.36
C LEU A 112 -3.24 9.82 -10.29
N GLU A 113 -2.98 9.73 -11.59
CA GLU A 113 -3.90 10.06 -12.65
C GLU A 113 -4.27 8.78 -13.41
N ASN A 114 -5.54 8.42 -13.38
CA ASN A 114 -6.04 7.17 -13.97
C ASN A 114 -5.27 5.91 -13.50
N GLY A 115 -4.96 5.85 -12.20
CA GLY A 115 -4.21 4.75 -11.59
C GLY A 115 -2.72 4.72 -11.91
N SER A 116 -2.19 5.71 -12.64
CA SER A 116 -0.77 5.83 -12.99
C SER A 116 -0.12 7.02 -12.28
N PRO A 117 1.14 6.92 -11.81
CA PRO A 117 1.83 8.06 -11.22
C PRO A 117 1.95 9.23 -12.21
N SER A 118 1.62 10.42 -11.74
CA SER A 118 1.60 11.66 -12.52
C SER A 118 2.11 12.83 -11.67
N GLY A 119 2.70 13.84 -12.30
CA GLY A 119 3.24 15.01 -11.62
C GLY A 119 4.51 14.76 -10.78
N ALA A 120 4.85 15.75 -9.95
CA ALA A 120 6.06 15.73 -9.15
C ALA A 120 5.98 14.71 -8.01
N TYR A 121 7.11 14.03 -7.76
CA TYR A 121 7.30 13.23 -6.56
C TYR A 121 7.57 14.15 -5.37
N ILE A 122 6.85 13.95 -4.27
CA ILE A 122 7.01 14.72 -3.04
C ILE A 122 7.76 13.82 -2.03
N PRO A 123 9.04 14.10 -1.76
CA PRO A 123 9.81 13.34 -0.78
C PRO A 123 9.30 13.62 0.63
N ASN A 124 9.31 12.60 1.48
CA ASN A 124 9.09 12.75 2.90
C ASN A 124 10.40 13.20 3.58
N PRO A 125 10.46 14.37 4.25
CA PRO A 125 11.67 14.82 4.94
C PRO A 125 12.07 13.92 6.11
N ASP A 126 11.13 13.18 6.69
CA ASP A 126 11.36 12.31 7.85
C ASP A 126 11.70 10.86 7.44
N PHE A 127 11.97 10.62 6.16
CA PHE A 127 12.36 9.29 5.68
C PHE A 127 13.74 8.90 6.21
N ASP A 128 13.74 7.90 7.09
CA ASP A 128 14.94 7.29 7.66
C ASP A 128 14.61 5.83 8.03
N PRO A 129 14.71 4.88 7.09
CA PRO A 129 14.39 3.49 7.36
C PRO A 129 15.37 2.86 8.38
N GLY A 130 16.53 3.47 8.64
CA GLY A 130 17.53 2.96 9.57
C GLY A 130 18.29 1.73 9.08
N PHE A 131 18.15 1.37 7.80
CA PHE A 131 18.93 0.34 7.10
C PHE A 131 19.30 0.83 5.69
N PRO A 132 20.43 0.36 5.11
CA PRO A 132 20.88 0.81 3.81
C PRO A 132 19.89 0.46 2.70
N ASP A 133 19.75 1.33 1.70
CA ASP A 133 18.94 1.07 0.50
C ASP A 133 19.42 -0.20 -0.26
N GLU A 134 20.68 -0.60 -0.09
CA GLU A 134 21.33 -1.73 -0.76
C GLU A 134 20.90 -3.12 -0.25
N ASP A 135 20.34 -3.20 0.96
CA ASP A 135 19.77 -4.44 1.52
C ASP A 135 18.31 -4.67 1.07
N ILE A 136 17.79 -3.77 0.23
CA ILE A 136 16.48 -3.88 -0.39
C ILE A 136 16.67 -4.58 -1.74
N PRO A 137 16.26 -5.85 -1.91
CA PRO A 137 16.26 -6.45 -3.23
C PRO A 137 15.46 -5.55 -4.18
N ILE A 138 16.01 -5.31 -5.38
CA ILE A 138 15.57 -4.36 -6.42
C ILE A 138 14.08 -4.56 -6.86
N SER A 139 13.35 -5.49 -6.27
CA SER A 139 11.92 -5.73 -6.44
C SER A 139 11.00 -5.00 -5.45
N LYS A 140 11.46 -3.99 -4.68
CA LYS A 140 10.59 -3.22 -3.77
C LYS A 140 10.67 -1.71 -4.02
N LEU A 141 10.12 -1.29 -5.15
CA LEU A 141 9.55 0.05 -5.30
C LEU A 141 8.04 -0.10 -5.53
N ILE A 142 7.25 0.55 -4.68
CA ILE A 142 5.80 0.67 -4.82
C ILE A 142 5.51 1.83 -5.77
#